data_AF-A0A484X1D7-F1
#
_entry.id   AF-A0A484X1D7-F1
#
_cell.length_a   1.000
_cell.length_b   1.000
_cell.length_c   1.000
_cell.angle_alpha   90.00
_cell.angle_beta   90.00
_cell.angle_gamma   90.00
#
_symmetry.space_group_name_H-M   'P 1'
#
loop_
_entity.id
_entity.type
_entity.pdbx_description
1 polymer ?
#
loop_
_entity_poly.entity_id
_entity_poly.type
_entity_poly.pdbx_seq_one_letter_code
_entity_poly.pdbx_strand_id
1 'polypeptide(L)' 'MNVACPSVFSSRGADGTPIDTWLVLGEVVGVHIAETLLEEGIYQTAKAQPILRAGGPTAYYAISDTHRFDLVRPDAR' A
#
# COMPACT_ATOMS: atom_id res chain seq x y z
N MET A 1 -6.18 4.51 9.97
CA MET A 1 -5.40 5.60 9.37
C MET A 1 -6.29 6.84 9.34
N ASN A 2 -5.76 7.99 9.72
CA ASN A 2 -6.48 9.26 9.71
C ASN A 2 -5.89 10.11 8.58
N VAL A 3 -6.74 10.68 7.73
CA VAL A 3 -6.36 11.49 6.56
C VAL A 3 -7.04 12.84 6.64
N ALA A 4 -6.28 13.92 6.49
CA ALA A 4 -6.81 15.29 6.52
C ALA A 4 -7.07 15.84 5.11
N CYS A 5 -8.18 16.56 4.96
CA CYS A 5 -8.56 17.40 3.81
C CYS A 5 -8.15 16.83 2.42
N PRO A 6 -8.76 15.72 1.96
CA PRO A 6 -8.39 15.14 0.68
C PRO A 6 -8.83 16.02 -0.50
N SER A 7 -7.94 16.20 -1.46
CA SER A 7 -8.24 16.77 -2.77
C SER A 7 -8.74 15.68 -3.72
N VAL A 8 -9.76 15.98 -4.52
CA VAL A 8 -10.39 15.02 -5.45
C VAL A 8 -10.28 15.54 -6.87
N PHE A 9 -9.75 14.70 -7.77
CA PHE A 9 -9.55 15.02 -9.18
C PHE A 9 -10.34 14.03 -10.05
N SER A 10 -11.06 14.53 -11.06
CA SER A 10 -11.70 13.67 -12.06
C SER A 10 -10.68 13.16 -13.08
N SER A 11 -10.66 11.85 -13.33
CA SER A 11 -9.74 11.26 -14.30
C SER A 11 -10.20 11.41 -15.74
N ARG A 12 -9.24 11.33 -16.66
CA ARG A 12 -9.47 11.25 -18.11
C ARG A 12 -8.70 10.07 -18.68
N GLY A 13 -9.24 9.45 -19.72
CA GLY A 13 -8.56 8.44 -20.53
C GLY A 13 -7.35 9.02 -21.26
N ALA A 14 -6.51 8.15 -21.80
CA ALA A 14 -5.35 8.56 -22.60
C ALA A 14 -5.74 9.36 -23.86
N ASP A 15 -6.97 9.17 -24.33
CA ASP A 15 -7.62 9.90 -25.43
C ASP A 15 -8.23 11.25 -24.99
N GLY A 16 -8.17 11.57 -23.70
CA GLY A 16 -8.77 12.78 -23.11
C GLY A 16 -10.24 12.64 -22.73
N THR A 17 -10.88 11.51 -23.02
CA THR A 17 -12.30 11.28 -22.69
C THR A 17 -12.48 11.22 -21.16
N PRO A 18 -13.47 11.91 -20.58
CA PRO A 18 -13.78 11.76 -19.16
C PRO A 18 -14.11 10.31 -18.81
N ILE A 19 -13.57 9.81 -17.69
CA ILE A 19 -13.87 8.47 -17.19
C ILE A 19 -14.43 8.56 -15.77
N ASP A 20 -15.28 7.61 -15.41
CA ASP A 20 -15.91 7.52 -14.09
C ASP A 20 -14.93 6.97 -13.05
N THR A 21 -13.87 7.73 -12.80
CA THR A 21 -12.79 7.39 -11.88
C THR A 21 -12.24 8.68 -11.30
N TRP A 22 -11.89 8.64 -10.01
CA TRP A 22 -11.36 9.80 -9.29
C TRP A 22 -10.03 9.45 -8.63
N LEU A 23 -9.07 10.37 -8.74
CA LEU A 23 -7.85 10.34 -7.95
C LEU A 23 -8.08 11.15 -6.68
N VAL A 24 -7.88 10.53 -5.52
CA VAL A 24 -7.98 11.18 -4.22
C VAL A 24 -6.58 11.26 -3.61
N LEU A 25 -6.13 12.49 -3.31
CA LEU A 25 -4.85 12.74 -2.64
C LEU A 25 -5.11 13.35 -1.28
N GLY A 26 -4.52 12.81 -0.23
CA GLY A 26 -4.69 13.30 1.14
C GLY A 26 -3.44 13.13 1.99
N GLU A 27 -3.30 13.99 3.00
CA GLU A 27 -2.20 13.94 3.96
C GLU A 27 -2.50 12.94 5.07
N VAL A 28 -1.56 12.03 5.32
CA VAL A 28 -1.67 11.06 6.43
C VAL A 28 -1.29 11.75 7.73
N VAL A 29 -2.28 12.03 8.58
CA VAL A 29 -2.08 12.73 9.86
C VAL A 29 -2.03 11.77 11.05
N GLY A 30 -2.28 10.48 10.84
CA GLY A 30 -2.15 9.45 11.87
C GLY A 30 -2.27 8.04 11.35
N VAL A 31 -1.53 7.11 11.96
CA VAL A 31 -1.56 5.68 11.67
C VAL A 31 -1.83 4.93 12.96
N HIS A 32 -2.77 3.99 12.94
CA HIS A 32 -3.07 3.11 14.06
C HIS A 32 -2.42 1.76 13.76
N ILE A 33 -1.43 1.37 14.55
CA ILE A 33 -0.70 0.10 14.41
C ILE A 33 -0.86 -0.65 15.72
N ALA A 34 -1.26 -1.91 15.65
CA ALA A 34 -1.26 -2.77 16.84
C ALA A 34 0.19 -2.99 17.28
N GLU A 35 0.51 -2.71 18.55
CA GLU A 35 1.89 -2.78 19.08
C GLU A 35 2.53 -4.16 18.90
N THR A 36 1.72 -5.22 18.89
CA THR A 36 2.17 -6.60 18.65
C THR A 36 2.75 -6.85 17.25
N LEU A 37 2.52 -5.94 16.31
CA LEU A 37 3.06 -5.99 14.95
C LEU A 37 4.40 -5.24 14.82
N LEU A 38 4.90 -4.64 15.90
CA LEU A 38 6.16 -3.93 15.93
C LEU A 38 7.22 -4.77 16.66
N GLU A 39 8.40 -4.87 16.06
CA GLU A 39 9.61 -5.36 16.73
C GLU A 39 10.68 -4.29 16.59
N GLU A 40 11.20 -3.79 17.72
CA GLU A 40 12.18 -2.70 17.74
C GLU A 40 11.72 -1.45 16.96
N GLY A 41 10.42 -1.19 16.96
CA GLY A 41 9.80 -0.09 16.20
C GLY A 41 9.64 -0.37 14.69
N ILE A 42 10.04 -1.55 14.21
CA ILE A 42 9.91 -1.97 12.82
C ILE A 42 8.62 -2.77 12.64
N TYR A 43 7.82 -2.38 11.65
CA TYR A 43 6.60 -3.08 11.30
C TYR A 43 6.88 -4.43 10.64
N GLN A 44 6.34 -5.49 11.23
CA GLN A 44 6.49 -6.85 10.74
C GLN A 44 5.34 -7.21 9.79
N THR A 45 5.52 -6.88 8.50
CA THR A 45 4.50 -7.05 7.45
C THR A 45 3.92 -8.47 7.39
N ALA A 46 4.74 -9.52 7.52
CA ALA A 46 4.27 -10.90 7.48
C ALA A 46 3.36 -11.24 8.66
N LYS A 47 3.64 -10.73 9.87
CA LYS A 47 2.79 -10.95 11.06
C LYS A 47 1.40 -10.34 10.91
N ALA A 48 1.30 -9.25 10.15
CA ALA A 48 0.03 -8.58 9.89
C ALA A 48 -0.87 -9.33 8.89
N GLN A 49 -0.35 -10.37 8.21
CA GLN A 49 -1.07 -11.20 7.24
C GLN A 49 -1.87 -10.38 6.21
N PRO A 50 -1.25 -9.39 5.53
CA PRO A 50 -1.94 -8.62 4.51
C PRO A 50 -2.29 -9.50 3.31
N ILE A 51 -3.44 -9.23 2.70
CA ILE A 51 -3.89 -9.89 1.48
C ILE A 51 -3.68 -8.97 0.29
N LEU A 52 -2.96 -9.46 -0.72
CA LEU A 52 -2.62 -8.71 -1.91
C LEU A 52 -3.50 -9.17 -3.06
N ARG A 53 -4.05 -8.20 -3.77
CA ARG A 53 -4.77 -8.45 -5.00
C ARG A 53 -3.79 -8.81 -6.13
N ALA A 54 -4.02 -9.95 -6.78
CA ALA A 54 -3.24 -10.41 -7.92
C ALA A 54 -3.89 -10.01 -9.27
N GLY A 55 -3.58 -10.72 -10.35
CA GLY A 55 -4.27 -10.62 -11.65
C GLY A 55 -5.49 -11.55 -11.76
N GLY A 56 -6.23 -11.49 -12.87
CA GLY A 56 -7.39 -12.38 -13.12
C GLY A 56 -8.65 -12.03 -12.32
N PRO A 57 -9.76 -12.76 -12.38
CA PRO A 57 -10.99 -12.34 -11.72
C PRO A 57 -11.01 -12.55 -10.19
N THR A 58 -10.22 -13.51 -9.67
CA THR A 58 -10.40 -14.02 -8.30
C THR A 58 -9.12 -14.24 -7.49
N ALA A 59 -7.93 -14.01 -8.07
CA ALA A 59 -6.69 -14.38 -7.39
C ALA A 59 -6.25 -13.36 -6.32
N TYR A 60 -5.86 -13.86 -5.16
CA TYR A 60 -5.30 -13.11 -4.04
C TYR A 60 -4.16 -13.92 -3.40
N TYR A 61 -3.16 -13.23 -2.86
CA TYR A 61 -2.02 -13.86 -2.17
C TYR A 61 -1.89 -13.34 -0.75
N ALA A 62 -1.45 -14.20 0.16
CA ALA A 62 -1.00 -13.80 1.50
C ALA A 62 0.52 -13.57 1.48
N ILE A 63 1.01 -12.61 2.28
CA ILE A 63 2.45 -12.45 2.54
C ILE A 63 2.89 -13.38 3.66
N SER A 64 4.05 -14.00 3.50
CA SER A 64 4.73 -14.80 4.51
C SER A 64 6.24 -14.59 4.45
N ASP A 65 6.93 -14.81 5.57
CA ASP A 65 8.40 -14.72 5.63
C ASP A 65 9.10 -15.79 4.78
N THR A 66 8.40 -16.87 4.41
CA THR A 66 8.96 -17.94 3.54
C THR A 66 9.39 -17.44 2.16
N HIS A 67 8.88 -16.27 1.72
CA HIS A 67 9.19 -15.67 0.42
C HIS A 67 9.94 -14.33 0.55
N ARG A 68 10.37 -13.95 1.77
CA ARG A 68 11.07 -12.70 2.02
C ARG A 68 12.55 -12.82 1.69
N PHE A 69 13.11 -11.80 1.05
CA PHE A 69 14.54 -11.57 0.91
C PHE A 69 14.80 -10.06 0.88
N ASP A 70 15.92 -9.63 1.45
CA ASP A 70 16.28 -8.23 1.52
C ASP A 70 17.22 -7.87 0.36
N LEU A 71 16.92 -6.78 -0.34
CA LEU A 71 17.76 -6.24 -1.41
C LEU A 71 18.49 -5.00 -0.90
N VAL A 72 19.82 -4.99 -1.01
CA VAL A 72 20.63 -3.81 -0.73
C VAL A 72 20.68 -2.93 -1.97
N ARG A 73 20.61 -1.61 -1.77
CA ARG A 73 20.75 -0.63 -2.84
C ARG A 73 22.15 -0.76 -3.49
N PRO A 74 22.27 -0.87 -4.83
CA PRO A 74 23.54 -1.15 -5.50
C PRO A 74 24.68 -0.15 -5.23
N ASP A 75 24.36 1.12 -4.99
CA ASP A 75 25.31 2.22 -4.78
C ASP A 75 25.63 2.49 -3.30
N ALA A 76 25.01 1.77 -2.36
CA ALA A 76 25.22 1.94 -0.92
C ALA A 76 26.42 1.14 -0.37
N ARG A 77 27.51 1.02 -1.14
CA ARG A 77 28.77 0.42 -0.68
C ARG A 77 29.64 1.40 0.08
#